data_AF-A0A2P5EW84-F1
#
_entry.id   AF-A0A2P5EW84-F1
#
_cell.length_a   1.000
_cell.length_b   1.000
_cell.length_c   1.000
_cell.angle_alpha   90.00
_cell.angle_beta   90.00
_cell.angle_gamma   90.00
#
_symmetry.space_group_name_H-M   'P 1'
#
loop_
_entity.id
_entity.type
_entity.pdbx_description
1 polymer ?
#
loop_
_entity_poly.entity_id
_entity_poly.type
_entity_poly.pdbx_seq_one_letter_code
_entity_poly.pdbx_strand_id
1 'polypeptide(L)'
;MIKDFQIAKKEEDIGFYAGFVGAAFMFGRFLTSFLWGMLADRYGRKPVIIFSIISVVTFNTLFGLSTNFWMALFMRLLLGSFCGILGTMRAYSSEIFLEEYHALGMSVISTAWGIGLVIGPALGGFLAQVVFLFCAINNSLISKRVVNLIYI
;
A
#
# COMPACT_ATOMS: atom_id res chain seq x y z
N MET A 1 4.23 -3.70 -12.55
CA MET A 1 2.97 -4.25 -11.99
C MET A 1 1.81 -4.21 -12.98
N ILE A 2 1.25 -3.04 -13.38
CA ILE A 2 0.14 -3.01 -14.37
C ILE A 2 0.61 -3.36 -15.80
N LYS A 3 1.86 -3.02 -16.15
CA LYS A 3 2.51 -3.45 -17.41
C LYS A 3 2.81 -4.97 -17.47
N ASP A 4 2.95 -5.65 -16.33
CA ASP A 4 3.29 -7.09 -16.28
C ASP A 4 2.07 -8.00 -16.47
N PHE A 5 0.85 -7.46 -16.38
CA PHE A 5 -0.38 -8.25 -16.51
C PHE A 5 -0.83 -8.54 -17.94
N GLN A 6 -0.07 -8.17 -18.99
CA GLN A 6 -0.36 -8.51 -20.40
C GLN A 6 -1.78 -8.14 -20.89
N ILE A 7 -2.51 -7.24 -20.22
CA ILE A 7 -3.87 -6.83 -20.61
C ILE A 7 -3.90 -5.41 -21.21
N ALA A 8 -2.87 -4.58 -20.99
CA ALA A 8 -2.80 -3.25 -21.59
C ALA A 8 -2.14 -3.32 -22.99
N LYS A 9 -2.97 -3.38 -24.05
CA LYS A 9 -2.52 -3.18 -25.44
C LYS A 9 -2.06 -1.74 -25.74
N LYS A 10 -2.31 -0.77 -24.84
CA LYS A 10 -1.95 0.66 -24.99
C LYS A 10 -1.61 1.32 -23.64
N GLU A 11 -0.70 2.29 -23.65
CA GLU A 11 -0.24 3.03 -22.45
C GLU A 11 -1.31 3.97 -21.86
N GLU A 12 -2.33 4.37 -22.63
CA GLU A 12 -3.41 5.27 -22.19
C GLU A 12 -4.41 4.62 -21.21
N ASP A 13 -4.70 3.31 -21.36
CA ASP A 13 -5.68 2.62 -20.50
C ASP A 13 -5.14 2.32 -19.10
N ILE A 14 -3.81 2.37 -18.93
CA ILE A 14 -3.12 2.08 -17.65
C ILE A 14 -3.59 3.07 -16.58
N GLY A 15 -3.79 4.34 -16.95
CA GLY A 15 -4.31 5.37 -16.05
C GLY A 15 -5.75 5.11 -15.63
N PHE A 16 -6.59 4.65 -16.55
CA PHE A 16 -8.01 4.34 -16.27
C PHE A 16 -8.15 3.14 -15.33
N TYR A 17 -7.40 2.06 -15.58
CA TYR A 17 -7.37 0.89 -14.70
C TYR A 17 -6.75 1.20 -13.33
N ALA A 18 -5.69 2.02 -13.27
CA ALA A 18 -5.12 2.47 -12.00
C ALA A 18 -6.12 3.32 -11.19
N GLY A 19 -6.86 4.20 -11.88
CA GLY A 19 -7.95 4.99 -11.29
C GLY A 19 -9.05 4.09 -10.73
N PHE A 20 -9.46 3.06 -11.47
CA PHE A 20 -10.47 2.10 -11.02
C PHE A 20 -10.04 1.32 -9.76
N VAL A 21 -8.75 0.91 -9.70
CA VAL A 21 -8.19 0.26 -8.52
C VAL A 21 -8.14 1.21 -7.31
N GLY A 22 -7.81 2.49 -7.55
CA GLY A 22 -7.87 3.52 -6.52
C GLY A 22 -9.28 3.78 -6.01
N ALA A 23 -10.26 3.85 -6.91
CA ALA A 23 -11.67 4.03 -6.59
C ALA A 23 -12.22 2.84 -5.78
N ALA A 24 -11.90 1.61 -6.18
CA ALA A 24 -12.29 0.41 -5.46
C ALA A 24 -11.73 0.37 -4.03
N PHE A 25 -10.48 0.82 -3.84
CA PHE A 25 -9.89 0.97 -2.52
C PHE A 25 -10.61 2.02 -1.65
N MET A 26 -10.91 3.19 -2.22
CA MET A 26 -11.65 4.24 -1.49
C MET A 26 -13.09 3.83 -1.18
N PHE A 27 -13.74 3.10 -2.08
CA PHE A 27 -15.07 2.55 -1.88
C PHE A 27 -15.09 1.50 -0.75
N GLY A 28 -14.10 0.59 -0.74
CA GLY A 28 -13.92 -0.36 0.35
C GLY A 28 -13.72 0.32 1.70
N ARG A 29 -12.92 1.39 1.74
CA ARG A 29 -12.71 2.21 2.95
C ARG A 29 -13.98 2.94 3.40
N PHE A 30 -14.76 3.47 2.46
CA PHE A 30 -16.00 4.19 2.77
C PHE A 30 -17.01 3.27 3.47
N LEU A 31 -17.22 2.07 2.93
CA LEU A 31 -18.16 1.09 3.51
C LEU A 31 -17.76 0.66 4.93
N THR A 32 -16.48 0.42 5.16
CA THR A 32 -16.03 -0.14 6.45
C THR A 32 -15.65 0.90 7.48
N SER A 33 -15.51 2.18 7.11
CA SER A 33 -15.25 3.25 8.07
C SER A 33 -16.33 3.31 9.16
N PHE A 34 -17.59 3.06 8.81
CA PHE A 34 -18.69 2.98 9.78
C PHE A 34 -18.62 1.73 10.66
N LEU A 35 -18.34 0.57 10.06
CA LEU A 35 -18.26 -0.71 10.78
C LEU A 35 -17.11 -0.73 11.80
N TRP A 36 -15.94 -0.21 11.41
CA TRP A 36 -14.77 -0.14 12.29
C TRP A 36 -14.94 0.86 13.43
N GLY A 37 -15.67 1.96 13.23
CA GLY A 37 -16.05 2.88 14.31
C GLY A 37 -16.88 2.15 15.38
N MET A 38 -17.94 1.47 14.95
CA MET A 38 -18.79 0.69 15.87
C MET A 38 -18.04 -0.46 16.55
N LEU A 39 -17.15 -1.16 15.84
CA LEU A 39 -16.34 -2.23 16.44
C LEU A 39 -15.35 -1.69 17.47
N ALA A 40 -14.71 -0.55 17.20
CA ALA A 40 -13.74 0.07 18.10
C ALA A 40 -14.38 0.55 19.41
N ASP A 41 -15.60 1.08 19.33
CA ASP A 41 -16.33 1.51 20.50
C ASP A 41 -16.87 0.32 21.33
N ARG A 42 -17.12 -0.84 20.71
CA ARG A 42 -17.66 -2.04 21.40
C ARG A 42 -16.60 -2.97 22.00
N TYR A 43 -15.50 -3.23 21.29
CA TYR A 43 -14.47 -4.19 21.69
C TYR A 43 -13.22 -3.54 22.31
N GLY A 44 -13.22 -2.21 22.40
CA GLY A 44 -12.07 -1.42 22.82
C GLY A 44 -11.13 -1.10 21.65
N ARG A 45 -10.50 0.08 21.72
CA ARG A 45 -9.75 0.65 20.59
C ARG A 45 -8.40 -0.03 20.33
N LYS A 46 -7.72 -0.53 21.37
CA LYS A 46 -6.42 -1.23 21.24
C LYS A 46 -6.46 -2.49 20.34
N PRO A 47 -7.34 -3.48 20.56
CA PRO A 47 -7.36 -4.70 19.74
C PRO A 47 -7.74 -4.42 18.28
N VAL A 48 -8.61 -3.44 18.04
CA VAL A 48 -9.03 -3.05 16.69
C VAL A 48 -7.86 -2.47 15.88
N ILE A 49 -7.03 -1.63 16.50
CA ILE A 49 -5.83 -1.09 15.83
C ILE A 49 -4.85 -2.21 15.46
N ILE A 50 -4.58 -3.13 16.39
CA ILE A 50 -3.66 -4.27 16.15
C ILE A 50 -4.17 -5.17 15.03
N PHE A 51 -5.46 -5.54 15.06
CA PHE A 51 -6.06 -6.38 14.03
C PHE A 51 -6.00 -5.72 12.65
N SER A 52 -6.24 -4.41 12.60
CA SER A 52 -6.16 -3.66 11.35
C SER A 52 -4.72 -3.63 10.80
N ILE A 53 -3.70 -3.48 11.66
CA ILE A 53 -2.29 -3.49 11.23
C ILE A 53 -1.92 -4.86 10.66
N ILE A 54 -2.30 -5.95 11.34
CA ILE A 54 -2.05 -7.32 10.87
C ILE A 54 -2.72 -7.57 9.53
N SER A 55 -3.97 -7.12 9.38
CA SER A 55 -4.71 -7.22 8.13
C SER A 55 -3.99 -6.46 7.01
N VAL A 56 -3.57 -5.22 7.27
CA VAL A 56 -2.84 -4.40 6.29
C VAL A 56 -1.57 -5.08 5.83
N VAL A 57 -0.74 -5.61 6.74
CA VAL A 57 0.49 -6.32 6.37
C VAL A 57 0.17 -7.55 5.51
N THR A 58 -0.78 -8.38 5.95
CA THR A 58 -1.16 -9.62 5.26
C THR A 58 -1.65 -9.34 3.83
N PHE A 59 -2.59 -8.40 3.67
CA PHE A 59 -3.14 -8.06 2.37
C PHE A 59 -2.13 -7.31 1.48
N ASN A 60 -1.20 -6.54 2.06
CA ASN A 60 -0.13 -5.90 1.31
C ASN A 60 0.86 -6.94 0.75
N THR A 61 1.22 -7.96 1.54
CA THR A 61 2.06 -9.08 1.09
C THR A 61 1.34 -9.92 0.02
N LEU A 62 0.05 -10.23 0.21
CA LEU A 62 -0.75 -10.93 -0.80
C LEU A 62 -0.86 -10.15 -2.11
N PHE A 63 -0.99 -8.82 -2.03
CA PHE A 63 -0.99 -7.96 -3.20
C PHE A 63 0.35 -7.99 -3.95
N GLY A 64 1.48 -8.03 -3.23
CA GLY A 64 2.80 -8.17 -3.82
C GLY A 64 3.01 -9.50 -4.57
N LEU A 65 2.28 -10.56 -4.19
CA LEU A 65 2.34 -11.88 -4.81
C LEU A 65 1.29 -12.08 -5.92
N SER A 66 0.37 -11.13 -6.12
CA SER A 66 -0.79 -11.31 -6.99
C SER A 66 -0.43 -11.24 -8.48
N THR A 67 -0.75 -12.30 -9.22
CA THR A 67 -0.49 -12.46 -10.65
C THR A 67 -1.69 -12.15 -11.57
N ASN A 68 -2.86 -11.80 -11.02
CA ASN A 68 -4.07 -11.48 -11.78
C ASN A 68 -4.63 -10.08 -11.47
N PHE A 69 -5.10 -9.34 -12.49
CA PHE A 69 -5.67 -7.98 -12.34
C PHE A 69 -6.93 -7.96 -11.45
N TRP A 70 -7.87 -8.87 -11.70
CA TRP A 70 -9.09 -9.00 -10.89
C TRP A 70 -8.78 -9.36 -9.44
N MET A 71 -7.77 -10.20 -9.22
CA MET A 71 -7.31 -10.55 -7.88
C MET A 71 -6.67 -9.35 -7.18
N ALA A 72 -5.86 -8.56 -7.89
CA ALA A 72 -5.30 -7.32 -7.35
C ALA A 72 -6.39 -6.29 -7.00
N LEU A 73 -7.45 -6.19 -7.80
CA LEU A 73 -8.61 -5.32 -7.53
C LEU A 73 -9.36 -5.77 -6.28
N PHE A 74 -9.67 -7.07 -6.15
CA PHE A 74 -10.32 -7.62 -4.97
C PHE A 74 -9.46 -7.48 -3.71
N MET A 75 -8.15 -7.71 -3.80
CA MET A 75 -7.23 -7.52 -2.67
C MET A 75 -7.16 -6.06 -2.23
N ARG A 76 -7.28 -5.10 -3.16
CA ARG A 76 -7.35 -3.66 -2.82
C ARG A 76 -8.68 -3.27 -2.19
N LEU A 77 -9.80 -3.83 -2.65
CA LEU A 77 -11.10 -3.67 -2.00
C LEU A 77 -11.05 -4.20 -0.57
N LEU A 78 -10.56 -5.42 -0.38
CA LEU A 78 -10.40 -6.04 0.93
C LEU A 78 -9.44 -5.23 1.81
N LEU A 79 -8.27 -4.84 1.30
CA LEU A 79 -7.33 -3.99 2.03
C LEU A 79 -8.00 -2.67 2.46
N GLY A 80 -8.78 -2.04 1.57
CA GLY A 80 -9.55 -0.85 1.90
C GLY A 80 -10.59 -1.11 2.99
N SER A 81 -11.32 -2.22 2.88
CA SER A 81 -12.32 -2.64 3.84
C SER A 81 -11.74 -2.96 5.23
N PHE A 82 -10.55 -3.55 5.30
CA PHE A 82 -9.88 -3.87 6.57
C PHE A 82 -9.02 -2.71 7.11
N CYS A 83 -8.91 -1.58 6.39
CA CYS A 83 -8.11 -0.42 6.79
C CYS A 83 -8.95 0.69 7.44
N GLY A 84 -9.44 0.41 8.66
CA GLY A 84 -10.14 1.39 9.52
C GLY A 84 -9.21 2.28 10.38
N ILE A 85 -7.89 2.09 10.27
CA ILE A 85 -6.88 2.59 11.20
C ILE A 85 -6.92 4.11 11.43
N LEU A 86 -7.14 4.91 10.39
CA LEU A 86 -7.03 6.37 10.50
C LEU A 86 -8.12 6.99 11.37
N GLY A 87 -9.34 6.46 11.33
CA GLY A 87 -10.44 6.91 12.18
C GLY A 87 -10.23 6.48 13.64
N THR A 88 -9.89 5.20 13.84
CA THR A 88 -9.68 4.63 15.17
C THR A 88 -8.44 5.16 15.88
N MET A 89 -7.36 5.49 15.17
CA MET A 89 -6.17 6.11 15.79
C MET A 89 -6.44 7.54 16.26
N ARG A 90 -7.17 8.34 15.46
CA ARG A 90 -7.55 9.70 15.86
C ARG A 90 -8.46 9.68 17.08
N ALA A 91 -9.45 8.79 17.08
CA ALA A 91 -10.34 8.59 18.22
C ALA A 91 -9.55 8.11 19.46
N TYR A 92 -8.67 7.11 19.30
CA TYR A 92 -7.85 6.61 20.40
C TYR A 92 -6.94 7.70 21.00
N SER A 93 -6.36 8.56 20.17
CA SER A 93 -5.60 9.72 20.64
C SER A 93 -6.48 10.70 21.42
N SER A 94 -7.70 10.98 20.96
CA SER A 94 -8.62 11.86 21.69
C SER A 94 -9.16 11.26 22.99
N GLU A 95 -8.92 9.98 23.28
CA GLU A 95 -9.25 9.37 24.58
C GLU A 95 -8.06 9.36 25.56
N ILE A 96 -6.83 9.41 25.05
CA ILE A 96 -5.62 9.37 25.90
C ILE A 96 -5.20 10.77 26.35
N PHE A 97 -5.33 11.77 25.48
CA PHE A 97 -4.93 13.14 25.80
C PHE A 97 -6.06 13.87 26.55
N LEU A 98 -5.72 14.69 27.54
CA LEU A 98 -6.66 15.68 28.08
C LEU A 98 -7.00 16.72 27.02
N GLU A 99 -8.19 17.34 27.11
CA GLU A 99 -8.70 18.35 26.14
C GLU A 99 -7.67 19.42 25.77
N GLU A 100 -6.83 19.83 26.73
CA GLU A 100 -5.77 20.83 26.53
C GLU A 100 -4.65 20.36 25.58
N TYR A 101 -4.41 19.05 25.47
CA TYR A 101 -3.37 18.45 24.62
C TYR A 101 -3.92 17.73 23.38
N HIS A 102 -5.23 17.78 23.11
CA HIS A 102 -5.84 17.14 21.94
C HIS A 102 -5.20 17.60 20.62
N ALA A 103 -4.95 18.91 20.48
CA ALA A 103 -4.32 19.46 19.29
C ALA A 103 -2.90 18.91 19.08
N LEU A 104 -2.18 18.65 20.17
CA LEU A 104 -0.81 18.14 20.16
C LEU A 104 -0.78 16.65 19.83
N GLY A 105 -1.72 15.85 20.36
CA GLY A 105 -1.86 14.44 19.97
C GLY A 105 -2.24 14.25 18.50
N MET A 106 -3.19 15.06 18.01
CA MET A 106 -3.63 15.02 16.61
C MET A 106 -2.55 15.50 15.63
N SER A 107 -1.73 16.47 16.04
CA SER A 107 -0.60 16.93 15.22
C SER A 107 0.49 15.86 15.14
N VAL A 108 0.80 15.14 16.22
CA VAL A 108 1.77 14.02 16.20
C VAL A 108 1.32 12.92 15.23
N ILE A 109 0.04 12.53 15.24
CA ILE A 109 -0.49 11.54 14.27
C ILE A 109 -0.34 12.04 12.84
N SER A 110 -0.66 13.31 12.59
CA SER A 110 -0.59 13.90 11.25
C SER A 110 0.86 13.99 10.75
N THR A 111 1.79 14.36 11.64
CA THR A 111 3.24 14.38 11.36
C THR A 111 3.78 12.98 11.08
N ALA A 112 3.41 11.98 11.89
CA ALA A 112 3.81 10.59 11.68
C ALA A 112 3.33 10.06 10.31
N TRP A 113 2.10 10.40 9.92
CA TRP A 113 1.56 10.06 8.61
C TRP A 113 2.33 10.75 7.47
N GLY A 114 2.64 12.04 7.63
CA GLY A 114 3.46 12.79 6.67
C GLY A 114 4.86 12.21 6.50
N ILE A 115 5.53 11.85 7.60
CA ILE A 115 6.85 11.19 7.56
C ILE A 115 6.75 9.85 6.81
N GLY A 116 5.71 9.05 7.08
CA GLY A 116 5.46 7.81 6.36
C GLY A 116 5.28 8.02 4.84
N LEU A 117 4.59 9.09 4.44
CA LEU A 117 4.37 9.44 3.04
C LEU A 117 5.67 9.87 2.33
N VAL A 118 6.67 10.37 3.06
CA VAL A 118 7.98 10.74 2.50
C VAL A 118 8.91 9.53 2.45
N ILE A 119 9.04 8.82 3.57
CA ILE A 119 9.98 7.69 3.70
C ILE A 119 9.54 6.51 2.84
N GLY A 120 8.23 6.23 2.75
CA GLY A 120 7.70 5.09 2.01
C GLY A 120 8.10 5.09 0.52
N PRO A 121 7.75 6.13 -0.26
CA PRO A 121 8.15 6.26 -1.66
C PRO A 121 9.66 6.38 -1.84
N ALA A 122 10.38 7.04 -0.93
CA ALA A 122 11.83 7.15 -1.00
C ALA A 122 12.51 5.76 -0.92
N LEU A 123 12.11 4.94 0.06
CA LEU A 123 12.59 3.56 0.17
C LEU A 123 12.14 2.72 -1.03
N GLY A 124 10.87 2.81 -1.42
CA GLY A 124 10.33 2.08 -2.57
C GLY A 124 11.05 2.40 -3.89
N GLY A 125 11.37 3.67 -4.13
CA GLY A 125 12.16 4.12 -5.27
C GLY A 125 13.59 3.61 -5.24
N PHE A 126 14.25 3.66 -4.08
CA PHE A 126 15.61 3.14 -3.90
C PHE A 126 15.69 1.63 -4.18
N LEU A 127 14.76 0.85 -3.64
CA LEU A 127 14.64 -0.59 -3.89
C LEU A 127 14.41 -0.89 -5.39
N ALA A 128 13.54 -0.12 -6.06
CA ALA A 128 13.31 -0.27 -7.50
C ALA A 128 14.57 -0.01 -8.33
N GLN A 129 15.38 0.98 -7.93
CA GLN A 129 16.61 1.35 -8.63
C GLN A 129 17.71 0.28 -8.49
N VAL A 130 17.84 -0.33 -7.30
CA VAL A 130 18.78 -1.45 -7.06
C VAL A 130 18.45 -2.67 -7.92
N VAL A 131 17.16 -3.02 -8.02
CA VAL A 131 16.71 -4.15 -8.85
C VAL A 131 16.97 -3.87 -10.34
N PHE A 132 16.72 -2.65 -10.80
CA PHE A 132 17.02 -2.25 -12.18
C PHE A 132 18.52 -2.35 -12.49
N LEU A 133 19.38 -1.90 -11.57
CA LEU A 133 20.82 -1.96 -11.73
C LEU A 133 21.32 -3.42 -11.79
N PHE A 134 20.81 -4.28 -10.91
CA PHE A 134 21.16 -5.71 -10.90
C PHE A 134 20.75 -6.40 -12.22
N CYS A 135 19.56 -6.12 -12.73
CA CYS A 135 19.07 -6.68 -13.99
C CYS A 135 19.88 -6.16 -15.21
N ALA A 136 20.25 -4.88 -15.21
CA ALA A 136 21.06 -4.28 -16.27
C ALA A 136 22.48 -4.85 -16.32
N ILE A 137 23.11 -5.09 -15.17
CA ILE A 137 24.45 -5.71 -15.09
C ILE A 137 24.40 -7.15 -15.62
N ASN A 138 23.39 -7.94 -15.23
CA ASN A 138 23.26 -9.31 -15.71
C ASN A 138 23.04 -9.38 -17.23
N ASN A 139 22.21 -8.49 -17.78
CA ASN A 139 21.95 -8.45 -19.22
C ASN A 139 23.19 -8.01 -20.04
N SER A 140 24.00 -7.09 -19.49
CA SER A 140 25.29 -6.68 -20.08
C SER A 140 26.33 -7.80 -20.06
N LEU A 141 26.38 -8.61 -18.99
CA LEU A 141 27.25 -9.79 -18.90
C LEU A 141 26.85 -10.91 -19.86
N ILE A 142 25.54 -11.12 -20.07
CA ILE A 142 25.02 -12.09 -21.04
C ILE A 142 25.34 -11.64 -22.47
N SER A 143 25.12 -10.36 -22.79
CA SER A 143 25.47 -9.79 -24.11
C SER A 143 26.97 -9.92 -24.41
N LYS A 144 27.85 -9.61 -23.45
CA LYS A 144 29.31 -9.80 -23.61
C LYS A 144 29.71 -11.27 -23.76
N ARG A 145 29.07 -12.20 -23.03
CA ARG A 145 29.33 -13.64 -23.19
C ARG A 145 28.86 -14.20 -24.53
N VAL A 146 27.73 -13.74 -25.05
CA VAL A 146 27.19 -14.18 -26.35
C VAL A 146 28.04 -13.63 -27.50
N VAL A 147 28.46 -12.35 -27.44
CA VAL A 147 29.35 -11.78 -28.46
C VAL A 147 30.71 -12.49 -28.48
N ASN A 148 31.26 -12.88 -27.33
CA ASN A 148 32.53 -13.59 -27.27
C ASN A 148 32.43 -15.07 -27.71
N LEU A 149 31.22 -15.65 -27.76
CA LEU A 149 30.97 -17.01 -28.26
C LEU A 149 30.69 -17.06 -29.78
N ILE A 150 30.37 -15.92 -30.40
CA ILE A 150 30.15 -15.79 -31.85
C ILE A 150 31.46 -15.45 -32.60
N TYR A 151 32.48 -14.95 -31.88
CA TYR A 151 33.79 -14.56 -32.42
C TYR A 151 34.91 -15.59 -32.19
N ILE A 152 34.56 -16.84 -31.85
CA ILE A 152 35.45 -18.03 -31.84
C ILE A 152 34.89 -19.03 -32.84
#